data_AF-A0A9E5TW07-F1
#
_entry.id   AF-A0A9E5TW07-F1
#
_cell.length_a   1.000
_cell.length_b   1.000
_cell.length_c   1.000
_cell.angle_alpha   90.00
_cell.angle_beta   90.00
_cell.angle_gamma   90.00
#
_symmetry.space_group_name_H-M   'P 1'
#
loop_
_entity.id
_entity.type
_entity.pdbx_description
1 polymer ?
#
loop_
_entity_poly.entity_id
_entity_poly.type
_entity_poly.pdbx_seq_one_letter_code
_entity_poly.pdbx_strand_id
1 'polypeptide(L)'
;LIPWVLMTSPDNDAGTRRFFADNDYFGLGEENVRCFTQQMNPILDSEGRLLRCEPDELLTGPDGHGGIFEAMAKGHVLDYLRSGGWDLISYFQVDNPLVTVADERFLGHHLNQSADFSCKVVPKRDPEEGLGLAVRKSGRPAVVEYVDVPEEIASDRLPSGKLRYRYGSIAIHIMDVPFAERLSGPDGALPWHIAHKQYEVVNDGGERVTTDPEGCRKFERFVFDALT
;
A
#
# COMPACT_ATOMS: atom_id res chain seq x y z
N LEU A 1 24.73 -7.06 3.17
CA LEU A 1 23.86 -5.89 2.88
C LEU A 1 22.41 -6.36 2.96
N ILE A 2 21.47 -5.49 3.35
CA ILE A 2 20.05 -5.82 3.38
C ILE A 2 19.50 -5.60 1.95
N PRO A 3 18.83 -6.58 1.32
CA PRO A 3 18.23 -6.41 0.02
C PRO A 3 17.16 -5.32 0.04
N TRP A 4 17.18 -4.47 -0.98
CA TRP A 4 16.18 -3.45 -1.17
C TRP A 4 15.26 -3.85 -2.32
N VAL A 5 14.01 -4.17 -1.98
CA VAL A 5 12.98 -4.48 -2.97
C VAL A 5 12.11 -3.25 -3.18
N LEU A 6 11.92 -2.87 -4.44
CA LEU A 6 11.24 -1.64 -4.83
C LEU A 6 10.00 -1.99 -5.66
N MET A 7 8.81 -1.73 -5.11
CA MET A 7 7.58 -1.85 -5.87
C MET A 7 7.33 -0.58 -6.68
N THR A 8 7.22 -0.72 -7.99
CA THR A 8 6.98 0.37 -8.96
C THR A 8 5.60 0.23 -9.61
N SER A 9 5.11 1.26 -10.28
CA SER A 9 4.06 1.12 -11.30
C SER A 9 4.72 0.93 -12.67
N PRO A 10 4.01 0.37 -13.67
CA PRO A 10 4.52 0.32 -15.04
C PRO A 10 5.01 1.69 -15.54
N ASP A 11 4.31 2.77 -15.18
CA ASP A 11 4.62 4.13 -15.61
C ASP A 11 5.95 4.67 -15.06
N ASN A 12 6.36 4.24 -13.86
CA ASN A 12 7.55 4.76 -13.19
C ASN A 12 8.70 3.76 -13.07
N ASP A 13 8.51 2.49 -13.46
CA ASP A 13 9.52 1.44 -13.30
C ASP A 13 10.80 1.72 -14.07
N ALA A 14 10.70 2.04 -15.37
CA ALA A 14 11.85 2.31 -16.22
C ALA A 14 12.67 3.51 -15.72
N GLY A 15 11.98 4.59 -15.33
CA GLY A 15 12.63 5.78 -14.76
C GLY A 15 13.32 5.48 -13.44
N THR A 16 12.67 4.70 -12.56
CA THR A 16 13.23 4.30 -11.26
C THR A 16 14.49 3.46 -11.44
N ARG A 17 14.45 2.40 -12.27
CA ARG A 17 15.62 1.53 -12.51
C ARG A 17 16.80 2.33 -13.07
N ARG A 18 16.54 3.20 -14.06
CA ARG A 18 17.56 4.07 -14.64
C ARG A 18 18.16 4.99 -13.59
N PHE A 19 17.33 5.60 -12.74
CA PHE A 19 17.83 6.48 -11.69
C PHE A 19 18.77 5.78 -10.71
N PHE A 20 18.47 4.54 -10.31
CA PHE A 20 19.39 3.75 -9.49
C PHE A 20 20.69 3.43 -10.23
N ALA A 21 20.63 3.00 -11.50
CA ALA A 21 21.81 2.69 -12.30
C ALA A 21 22.71 3.94 -12.54
N ASP A 22 22.11 5.08 -12.89
CA ASP A 22 22.81 6.35 -13.11
C ASP A 22 23.52 6.86 -11.83
N ASN A 23 23.12 6.38 -10.65
CA ASN A 23 23.70 6.72 -9.35
C ASN A 23 24.48 5.57 -8.70
N ASP A 24 24.92 4.57 -9.48
CA ASP A 24 25.69 3.40 -9.01
C ASP A 24 25.03 2.70 -7.80
N TYR A 25 23.69 2.61 -7.84
CA TYR A 25 22.84 2.04 -6.79
C TYR A 25 23.11 2.61 -5.40
N PHE A 26 23.62 3.85 -5.33
CA PHE A 26 24.04 4.51 -4.10
C PHE A 26 25.07 3.70 -3.28
N GLY A 27 25.89 2.90 -3.95
CA GLY A 27 26.89 2.02 -3.35
C GLY A 27 26.35 0.72 -2.76
N LEU A 28 25.06 0.40 -2.97
CA LEU A 28 24.45 -0.84 -2.49
C LEU A 28 24.78 -2.06 -3.38
N GLY A 29 25.22 -1.84 -4.62
CA GLY A 29 25.38 -2.90 -5.62
C GLY A 29 24.05 -3.26 -6.29
N GLU A 30 24.10 -3.48 -7.61
CA GLU A 30 22.93 -3.82 -8.43
C GLU A 30 22.23 -5.08 -7.93
N GLU A 31 22.99 -6.08 -7.48
CA GLU A 31 22.48 -7.36 -7.01
C GLU A 31 21.62 -7.27 -5.74
N ASN A 32 21.74 -6.17 -5.00
CA ASN A 32 21.01 -5.93 -3.76
C ASN A 32 19.77 -5.04 -3.96
N VAL A 33 19.52 -4.52 -5.17
CA VAL A 33 18.34 -3.69 -5.48
C VAL A 33 17.48 -4.38 -6.53
N ARG A 34 16.24 -4.73 -6.16
CA ARG A 34 15.31 -5.44 -7.05
C ARG A 34 14.02 -4.66 -7.21
N CYS A 35 13.76 -4.14 -8.40
CA CYS A 35 12.45 -3.56 -8.73
C CYS A 35 11.49 -4.62 -9.27
N PHE A 36 10.21 -4.51 -8.91
CA PHE A 36 9.10 -5.30 -9.44
C PHE A 36 7.87 -4.41 -9.56
N THR A 37 7.00 -4.68 -10.52
CA THR A 37 5.85 -3.81 -10.81
C THR A 37 4.57 -4.32 -10.15
N GLN A 38 3.80 -3.41 -9.57
CA GLN A 38 2.41 -3.66 -9.18
C GLN A 38 1.50 -3.82 -10.40
N GLN A 39 0.27 -4.27 -10.17
CA GLN A 39 -0.72 -4.44 -11.24
C GLN A 39 -1.49 -3.15 -11.51
N MET A 40 -2.02 -3.09 -12.73
CA MET A 40 -2.93 -2.04 -13.16
C MET A 40 -4.29 -2.68 -13.41
N ASN A 41 -5.33 -2.08 -12.83
CA ASN A 41 -6.71 -2.49 -13.02
C ASN A 41 -7.44 -1.53 -13.95
N PRO A 42 -8.39 -2.02 -14.76
CA PRO A 42 -9.30 -1.15 -15.49
C PRO A 42 -10.08 -0.23 -14.55
N ILE A 43 -10.23 1.02 -14.96
CA ILE A 43 -11.12 1.98 -14.32
C ILE A 43 -12.47 1.90 -15.04
N LEU A 44 -13.54 1.79 -14.25
CA LEU A 44 -14.89 1.64 -14.77
C LEU A 44 -15.69 2.92 -14.55
N ASP A 45 -16.72 3.16 -15.35
CA ASP A 45 -17.72 4.18 -15.04
C ASP A 45 -18.77 3.69 -14.01
N SER A 46 -19.74 4.56 -13.71
CA SER A 46 -20.86 4.27 -12.81
C SER A 46 -21.72 3.07 -13.26
N GLU A 47 -21.75 2.76 -14.54
CA GLU A 47 -22.46 1.62 -15.11
C GLU A 47 -21.60 0.34 -15.20
N GLY A 48 -20.32 0.43 -14.84
CA GLY A 48 -19.39 -0.70 -14.89
C GLY A 48 -18.77 -0.94 -16.26
N ARG A 49 -18.81 0.03 -17.18
CA ARG A 49 -18.20 -0.06 -18.51
C ARG A 49 -16.72 0.31 -18.44
N LEU A 50 -15.93 -0.32 -19.30
CA LEU A 50 -14.51 0.00 -19.48
C LEU A 50 -14.35 1.40 -20.07
N LEU A 51 -13.42 2.17 -19.51
CA LEU A 51 -13.08 3.50 -20.00
C LEU A 51 -11.78 3.45 -20.81
N ARG A 52 -11.60 4.46 -21.67
CA ARG A 52 -10.43 4.61 -22.54
C ARG A 52 -9.71 5.91 -22.24
N CYS A 53 -8.39 5.88 -22.11
CA CYS A 53 -7.57 7.10 -22.04
C CYS A 53 -7.15 7.59 -23.43
N GLU A 54 -7.02 6.67 -24.40
CA GLU A 54 -6.79 6.93 -25.82
C GLU A 54 -7.70 6.02 -26.67
N PRO A 55 -7.92 6.27 -27.98
CA PRO A 55 -8.86 5.50 -28.79
C PRO A 55 -8.67 3.97 -28.76
N ASP A 56 -7.41 3.53 -28.64
CA ASP A 56 -6.95 2.14 -28.61
C ASP A 56 -6.36 1.71 -27.25
N GLU A 57 -6.51 2.53 -26.20
CA GLU A 57 -5.94 2.26 -24.88
C GLU A 57 -6.98 2.38 -23.75
N LEU A 58 -7.05 1.35 -22.90
CA LEU A 58 -7.92 1.36 -21.73
C LEU A 58 -7.37 2.27 -20.64
N LEU A 59 -8.25 3.02 -20.00
CA LEU A 59 -7.93 3.73 -18.79
C LEU A 59 -7.72 2.71 -17.66
N THR A 60 -6.50 2.67 -17.14
CA THR A 60 -6.13 1.81 -16.01
C THR A 60 -5.53 2.61 -14.88
N GLY A 61 -5.54 2.05 -13.67
CA GLY A 61 -4.87 2.64 -12.51
C GLY A 61 -4.25 1.56 -11.63
N PRO A 62 -3.27 1.92 -10.79
CA PRO A 62 -2.64 0.94 -9.91
C PRO A 62 -3.66 0.38 -8.92
N ASP A 63 -3.50 -0.90 -8.61
CA ASP A 63 -4.42 -1.70 -7.78
C ASP A 63 -4.28 -1.45 -6.26
N GLY A 64 -3.64 -0.35 -5.87
CA GLY A 64 -3.42 0.05 -4.49
C GLY A 64 -2.22 -0.64 -3.84
N HIS A 65 -1.72 -0.08 -2.73
CA HIS A 65 -0.53 -0.58 -2.06
C HIS A 65 -0.70 -1.98 -1.45
N GLY A 66 -1.94 -2.46 -1.26
CA GLY A 66 -2.23 -3.85 -0.88
C GLY A 66 -2.00 -4.87 -1.99
N GLY A 67 -1.84 -4.44 -3.25
CA GLY A 67 -1.43 -5.29 -4.37
C GLY A 67 0.00 -5.85 -4.23
N ILE A 68 0.76 -5.39 -3.23
CA ILE A 68 2.15 -5.78 -3.01
C ILE A 68 2.34 -7.29 -2.87
N PHE A 69 1.45 -8.01 -2.19
CA PHE A 69 1.62 -9.45 -1.97
C PHE A 69 1.59 -10.23 -3.30
N GLU A 70 0.63 -9.90 -4.15
CA GLU A 70 0.51 -10.51 -5.47
C GLU A 70 1.64 -10.06 -6.41
N ALA A 71 2.01 -8.77 -6.35
CA ALA A 71 3.12 -8.22 -7.13
C ALA A 71 4.46 -8.86 -6.76
N MET A 72 4.72 -9.11 -5.47
CA MET A 72 5.91 -9.83 -5.01
C MET A 72 5.94 -11.26 -5.52
N ALA A 73 4.82 -11.98 -5.51
CA ALA A 73 4.74 -13.33 -6.06
C ALA A 73 5.00 -13.35 -7.56
N LYS A 74 4.32 -12.50 -8.34
CA LYS A 74 4.51 -12.38 -9.80
C LYS A 74 5.91 -11.94 -10.18
N GLY A 75 6.51 -11.06 -9.38
CA GLY A 75 7.88 -10.58 -9.55
C GLY A 75 8.97 -11.54 -9.04
N HIS A 76 8.62 -12.74 -8.58
CA HIS A 76 9.52 -13.72 -7.96
C HIS A 76 10.32 -13.17 -6.76
N VAL A 77 9.79 -12.14 -6.10
CA VAL A 77 10.40 -11.54 -4.90
C VAL A 77 10.32 -12.51 -3.73
N LEU A 78 9.20 -13.18 -3.53
CA LEU A 78 9.04 -14.13 -2.42
C LEU A 78 10.01 -15.32 -2.55
N ASP A 79 10.19 -15.85 -3.76
CA ASP A 79 11.20 -16.88 -4.03
C ASP A 79 12.63 -16.40 -3.78
N TYR A 80 12.93 -15.17 -4.18
CA TYR A 80 14.22 -14.53 -3.91
C TYR A 80 14.47 -14.38 -2.40
N LEU A 81 13.49 -13.89 -1.65
CA LEU A 81 13.60 -13.74 -0.20
C LEU A 81 13.81 -15.10 0.49
N ARG A 82 12.98 -16.09 0.14
CA ARG A 82 13.06 -17.46 0.69
C ARG A 82 14.39 -18.14 0.36
N SER A 83 14.84 -18.10 -0.90
CA SER A 83 16.11 -18.70 -1.30
C SER A 83 17.33 -17.98 -0.73
N GLY A 84 17.20 -16.68 -0.44
CA GLY A 84 18.20 -15.87 0.25
C GLY A 84 18.24 -16.06 1.77
N GLY A 85 17.31 -16.83 2.36
CA GLY A 85 17.22 -17.04 3.80
C GLY A 85 16.71 -15.80 4.57
N TRP A 86 15.89 -14.97 3.93
CA TRP A 86 15.25 -13.82 4.56
C TRP A 86 13.91 -14.22 5.17
N ASP A 87 13.74 -13.96 6.46
CA ASP A 87 12.52 -14.33 7.20
C ASP A 87 11.56 -13.14 7.40
N LEU A 88 12.07 -11.91 7.36
CA LEU A 88 11.31 -10.69 7.66
C LEU A 88 11.36 -9.68 6.52
N ILE A 89 10.25 -8.97 6.31
CA ILE A 89 10.13 -7.83 5.40
C ILE A 89 9.89 -6.56 6.23
N SER A 90 10.76 -5.57 6.09
CA SER A 90 10.51 -4.20 6.58
C SER A 90 9.93 -3.36 5.46
N TYR A 91 8.69 -2.92 5.62
CA TYR A 91 7.91 -2.19 4.63
C TYR A 91 7.66 -0.75 5.06
N PHE A 92 7.70 0.18 4.10
CA PHE A 92 7.32 1.57 4.28
C PHE A 92 6.89 2.23 2.96
N GLN A 93 6.17 3.36 3.04
CA GLN A 93 5.88 4.22 1.89
C GLN A 93 7.01 5.23 1.66
N VAL A 94 7.35 5.48 0.38
CA VAL A 94 8.53 6.27 -0.03
C VAL A 94 8.47 7.76 0.38
N ASP A 95 7.28 8.28 0.66
CA ASP A 95 7.01 9.69 0.93
C ASP A 95 7.43 10.17 2.33
N ASN A 96 7.84 9.25 3.21
CA ASN A 96 8.31 9.60 4.56
C ASN A 96 9.83 9.79 4.59
N PRO A 97 10.37 11.03 4.56
CA PRO A 97 11.81 11.28 4.61
C PRO A 97 12.44 10.97 5.98
N LEU A 98 11.62 10.78 7.02
CA LEU A 98 12.08 10.47 8.38
C LEU A 98 12.01 8.97 8.70
N VAL A 99 11.69 8.13 7.70
CA VAL A 99 11.62 6.69 7.90
C VAL A 99 12.96 6.13 8.35
N THR A 100 12.95 5.37 9.45
CA THR A 100 14.07 4.53 9.83
C THR A 100 13.92 3.19 9.13
N VAL A 101 14.59 3.03 7.99
CA VAL A 101 14.59 1.79 7.20
C VAL A 101 15.18 0.66 8.04
N ALA A 102 14.50 -0.50 8.05
CA ALA A 102 14.90 -1.67 8.83
C ALA A 102 15.18 -1.35 10.32
N ASP A 103 14.30 -0.57 10.95
CA ASP A 103 14.40 -0.21 12.37
C ASP A 103 14.50 -1.45 13.28
N GLU A 104 15.70 -1.69 13.81
CA GLU A 104 16.05 -2.84 14.66
C GLU A 104 15.16 -2.96 15.90
N ARG A 105 14.70 -1.83 16.46
CA ARG A 105 13.81 -1.85 17.63
C ARG A 105 12.43 -2.36 17.25
N PHE A 106 11.96 -1.99 16.06
CA PHE A 106 10.67 -2.45 15.57
C PHE A 106 10.72 -3.92 15.16
N LEU A 107 11.80 -4.34 14.48
CA LEU A 107 12.08 -5.75 14.17
C LEU A 107 12.15 -6.60 15.45
N GLY A 108 12.91 -6.16 16.46
CA GLY A 108 13.00 -6.85 17.74
C GLY A 108 11.66 -6.92 18.48
N HIS A 109 10.84 -5.86 18.41
CA HIS A 109 9.49 -5.90 18.97
C HIS A 109 8.61 -6.94 18.28
N HIS A 110 8.60 -6.94 16.94
CA HIS A 110 7.86 -7.90 16.12
C HIS A 110 8.20 -9.35 16.49
N LEU A 111 9.50 -9.68 16.54
CA LEU A 111 9.99 -11.00 16.94
C LEU A 111 9.57 -11.38 18.36
N ASN A 112 9.69 -10.45 19.32
CA ASN A 112 9.30 -10.67 20.70
C ASN A 112 7.79 -10.89 20.89
N GLN A 113 6.96 -10.39 19.99
CA GLN A 113 5.51 -10.63 20.01
C GLN A 113 5.13 -11.91 19.26
N SER A 114 6.07 -12.56 18.55
CA SER A 114 5.79 -13.69 17.65
C SER A 114 4.62 -13.36 16.72
N ALA A 115 4.61 -12.14 16.19
CA ALA A 115 3.55 -11.64 15.34
C ALA A 115 3.88 -11.94 13.87
N ASP A 116 2.87 -12.29 13.06
CA ASP A 116 3.05 -12.44 11.61
C ASP A 116 3.13 -11.08 10.89
N PHE A 117 2.49 -10.05 11.45
CA PHE A 117 2.42 -8.70 10.92
C PHE A 117 2.41 -7.68 12.07
N SER A 118 3.09 -6.57 11.91
CA SER A 118 3.14 -5.48 12.88
C SER A 118 3.07 -4.13 12.19
N CYS A 119 2.34 -3.20 12.81
CA CYS A 119 2.13 -1.85 12.30
C CYS A 119 2.71 -0.82 13.26
N LYS A 120 3.49 0.14 12.74
CA LYS A 120 3.99 1.27 13.50
C LYS A 120 2.98 2.41 13.44
N VAL A 121 2.72 3.00 14.60
CA VAL A 121 1.71 4.05 14.78
C VAL A 121 2.29 5.23 15.54
N VAL A 122 1.70 6.40 15.34
CA VAL A 122 2.01 7.63 16.08
C VAL A 122 0.75 8.20 16.71
N PRO A 123 0.85 8.88 17.87
CA PRO A 123 -0.28 9.58 18.43
C PRO A 123 -0.64 10.79 17.56
N LYS A 124 -1.86 10.79 17.02
CA LYS A 124 -2.51 11.93 16.39
C LYS A 124 -2.60 13.09 17.38
N ARG A 125 -2.40 14.31 16.88
CA ARG A 125 -2.56 15.55 17.66
C ARG A 125 -4.01 16.01 17.65
N ASP A 126 -4.66 15.92 16.50
CA ASP A 126 -5.98 16.46 16.24
C ASP A 126 -6.87 15.44 15.48
N PRO A 127 -8.21 15.47 15.66
CA PRO A 127 -9.14 14.57 14.98
C PRO A 127 -8.97 14.54 13.46
N GLU A 128 -8.66 15.69 12.86
CA GLU A 128 -8.62 15.94 11.42
C GLU A 128 -7.33 15.45 10.76
N GLU A 129 -6.33 14.98 11.52
CA GLU A 129 -5.13 14.40 10.93
C GLU A 129 -5.48 13.16 10.10
N GLY A 130 -5.16 13.20 8.80
CA GLY A 130 -5.46 12.18 7.79
C GLY A 130 -4.63 10.90 7.92
N LEU A 131 -4.65 10.29 9.10
CA LEU A 131 -4.00 9.02 9.40
C LEU A 131 -5.07 7.97 9.71
N GLY A 132 -4.99 6.81 9.05
CA GLY A 132 -5.83 5.67 9.36
C GLY A 132 -5.66 5.23 10.82
N LEU A 133 -6.76 4.95 11.52
CA LEU A 133 -6.76 4.65 12.95
C LEU A 133 -6.48 3.17 13.21
N ALA A 134 -5.40 2.88 13.93
CA ALA A 134 -5.13 1.56 14.45
C ALA A 134 -6.05 1.27 15.65
N VAL A 135 -6.93 0.29 15.47
CA VAL A 135 -7.99 -0.06 16.42
C VAL A 135 -8.11 -1.57 16.58
N ARG A 136 -8.99 -2.00 17.49
CA ARG A 136 -9.49 -3.37 17.50
C ARG A 136 -10.93 -3.38 16.96
N LYS A 137 -11.14 -3.98 15.80
CA LYS A 137 -12.46 -4.17 15.18
C LYS A 137 -12.89 -5.62 15.45
N SER A 138 -14.01 -5.81 16.16
CA SER A 138 -14.49 -7.15 16.54
C SER A 138 -13.43 -8.03 17.24
N GLY A 139 -12.60 -7.42 18.08
CA GLY A 139 -11.53 -8.09 18.84
C GLY A 139 -10.21 -8.27 18.09
N ARG A 140 -10.18 -8.08 16.77
CA ARG A 140 -8.97 -8.21 15.94
C ARG A 140 -8.30 -6.87 15.66
N PRO A 141 -6.97 -6.80 15.56
CA PRO A 141 -6.28 -5.62 15.06
C PRO A 141 -6.84 -5.19 13.71
N ALA A 142 -6.96 -3.89 13.48
CA ALA A 142 -7.37 -3.34 12.20
C ALA A 142 -6.83 -1.92 12.06
N VAL A 143 -6.71 -1.45 10.82
CA VAL A 143 -6.62 -0.02 10.53
C VAL A 143 -7.91 0.37 9.81
N VAL A 144 -8.54 1.45 10.27
CA VAL A 144 -9.70 2.03 9.61
C VAL A 144 -9.27 3.35 8.98
N GLU A 145 -9.50 3.52 7.69
CA GLU A 145 -9.12 4.74 6.98
C GLU A 145 -9.81 5.96 7.55
N TYR A 146 -9.10 7.09 7.59
CA TYR A 146 -9.59 8.28 8.28
C TYR A 146 -10.88 8.83 7.67
N VAL A 147 -11.10 8.65 6.37
CA VAL A 147 -12.31 9.04 5.64
C VAL A 147 -13.53 8.20 6.02
N ASP A 148 -13.31 6.98 6.52
CA ASP A 148 -14.37 6.05 6.93
C ASP A 148 -14.70 6.18 8.43
N VAL A 149 -14.01 7.05 9.16
CA VAL A 149 -14.22 7.24 10.60
C VAL A 149 -15.26 8.35 10.83
N PRO A 150 -16.38 8.06 11.52
CA PRO A 150 -17.35 9.09 11.90
C PRO A 150 -16.72 10.18 12.78
N GLU A 151 -17.12 11.44 12.58
CA GLU A 151 -16.58 12.60 13.30
C GLU A 151 -16.67 12.43 14.83
N GLU A 152 -17.77 11.85 15.32
CA GLU A 152 -18.01 11.55 16.74
C GLU A 152 -16.93 10.62 17.33
N ILE A 153 -16.45 9.66 16.54
CA ILE A 153 -15.41 8.72 16.94
C ILE A 153 -14.03 9.38 16.82
N ALA A 154 -13.78 10.12 15.73
CA ALA A 154 -12.52 10.83 15.51
C ALA A 154 -12.25 11.87 16.61
N SER A 155 -13.31 12.53 17.09
CA SER A 155 -13.26 13.59 18.10
C SER A 155 -13.44 13.10 19.54
N ASP A 156 -13.69 11.81 19.76
CA ASP A 156 -13.87 11.24 21.10
C ASP A 156 -12.61 11.41 21.94
N ARG A 157 -12.77 11.90 23.17
CA ARG A 157 -11.69 12.20 24.11
C ARG A 157 -11.87 11.44 25.41
N LEU A 158 -10.73 11.00 25.95
CA LEU A 158 -10.64 10.52 27.32
C LEU A 158 -10.80 11.68 28.31
N PRO A 159 -11.13 11.43 29.60
CA PRO A 159 -11.17 12.48 30.63
C PRO A 159 -9.87 13.30 30.74
N SER A 160 -8.74 12.74 30.30
CA SER A 160 -7.45 13.43 30.20
C SER A 160 -7.36 14.50 29.09
N GLY A 161 -8.39 14.67 28.25
CA GLY A 161 -8.40 15.55 27.08
C GLY A 161 -7.75 14.98 25.82
N LYS A 162 -7.00 13.88 25.95
CA LYS A 162 -6.39 13.15 24.81
C LYS A 162 -7.47 12.43 23.99
N LEU A 163 -7.29 12.39 22.67
CA LEU A 163 -8.12 11.58 21.78
C LEU A 163 -8.12 10.11 22.24
N ARG A 164 -9.31 9.50 22.26
CA ARG A 164 -9.48 8.09 22.62
C ARG A 164 -8.87 7.19 21.56
N TYR A 165 -9.17 7.47 20.30
CA TYR A 165 -8.63 6.78 19.13
C TYR A 165 -7.54 7.62 18.49
N ARG A 166 -6.37 7.61 19.12
CA ARG A 166 -5.27 8.51 18.73
C ARG A 166 -4.15 7.85 17.94
N TYR A 167 -4.11 6.54 17.79
CA TYR A 167 -2.96 5.90 17.16
C TYR A 167 -3.17 5.81 15.65
N GLY A 168 -2.55 6.74 14.92
CA GLY A 168 -2.56 6.79 13.47
C GLY A 168 -1.47 5.90 12.87
N SER A 169 -1.82 5.09 11.88
CA SER A 169 -0.87 4.34 11.04
C SER A 169 -0.03 5.31 10.23
N ILE A 170 1.28 5.07 10.18
CA ILE A 170 2.21 5.82 9.32
C ILE A 170 2.74 4.96 8.16
N ALA A 171 1.98 3.91 7.80
CA ALA A 171 2.27 2.99 6.71
C ALA A 171 3.67 2.34 6.78
N ILE A 172 4.16 2.08 8.00
CA ILE A 172 5.39 1.32 8.26
C ILE A 172 5.02 0.01 8.92
N HIS A 173 5.43 -1.10 8.31
CA HIS A 173 5.06 -2.44 8.73
C HIS A 173 6.28 -3.38 8.80
N ILE A 174 6.23 -4.36 9.69
CA ILE A 174 7.06 -5.57 9.60
C ILE A 174 6.12 -6.74 9.34
N MET A 175 6.52 -7.66 8.47
CA MET A 175 5.79 -8.89 8.23
C MET A 175 6.73 -10.05 8.01
N ASP A 176 6.28 -11.24 8.41
CA ASP A 176 6.96 -12.49 8.11
C ASP A 176 6.86 -12.81 6.61
N VAL A 177 7.94 -13.33 6.02
CA VAL A 177 7.92 -13.81 4.62
C VAL A 177 6.85 -14.90 4.43
N PRO A 178 6.73 -15.91 5.31
CA PRO A 178 5.63 -16.88 5.24
C PRO A 178 4.22 -16.25 5.32
N PHE A 179 4.07 -15.11 6.01
CA PHE A 179 2.79 -14.40 6.06
C PHE A 179 2.48 -13.73 4.72
N ALA A 180 3.46 -13.06 4.12
CA ALA A 180 3.33 -12.47 2.79
C ALA A 180 3.03 -13.53 1.70
N GLU A 181 3.63 -14.72 1.80
CA GLU A 181 3.33 -15.86 0.92
C GLU A 181 1.87 -16.29 1.02
N ARG A 182 1.33 -16.41 2.24
CA ARG A 182 -0.10 -16.74 2.44
C ARG A 182 -1.02 -15.71 1.78
N LEU A 183 -0.72 -14.43 1.94
CA LEU A 183 -1.53 -13.34 1.34
C LEU A 183 -1.39 -13.24 -0.19
N SER A 184 -0.34 -13.80 -0.77
CA SER A 184 -0.19 -13.88 -2.23
C SER A 184 -0.99 -15.01 -2.88
N GLY A 185 -1.48 -15.96 -2.07
CA GLY A 185 -2.27 -17.09 -2.54
C GLY A 185 -3.73 -16.73 -2.85
N PRO A 186 -4.47 -17.63 -3.53
CA PRO A 186 -5.85 -17.39 -3.96
C PRO A 186 -6.81 -17.09 -2.80
N ASP A 187 -6.57 -17.68 -1.63
CA ASP A 187 -7.38 -17.48 -0.42
C ASP A 187 -6.90 -16.31 0.47
N GLY A 188 -5.78 -15.68 0.11
CA GLY A 188 -5.14 -14.61 0.88
C GLY A 188 -5.35 -13.20 0.32
N ALA A 189 -6.08 -13.08 -0.79
CA ALA A 189 -6.28 -11.81 -1.47
C ALA A 189 -7.02 -10.80 -0.57
N LEU A 190 -6.42 -9.61 -0.43
CA LEU A 190 -7.01 -8.49 0.31
C LEU A 190 -8.28 -7.97 -0.39
N PRO A 191 -9.25 -7.43 0.37
CA PRO A 191 -10.51 -6.92 -0.19
C PRO A 191 -10.28 -5.71 -1.10
N TRP A 192 -11.18 -5.54 -2.07
CA TRP A 192 -11.22 -4.37 -2.93
C TRP A 192 -11.99 -3.22 -2.27
N HIS A 193 -11.38 -2.04 -2.29
CA HIS A 193 -12.01 -0.76 -1.98
C HIS A 193 -12.31 -0.02 -3.29
N ILE A 194 -13.45 0.65 -3.32
CA ILE A 194 -13.88 1.43 -4.49
C ILE A 194 -13.65 2.91 -4.19
N ALA A 195 -12.70 3.51 -4.89
CA ALA A 195 -12.48 4.95 -4.87
C ALA A 195 -13.23 5.60 -6.04
N HIS A 196 -14.04 6.60 -5.73
CA HIS A 196 -14.74 7.41 -6.72
C HIS A 196 -13.86 8.59 -7.14
N LYS A 197 -13.58 8.71 -8.45
CA LYS A 197 -12.69 9.75 -8.99
C LYS A 197 -13.15 10.26 -10.34
N GLN A 198 -12.68 11.46 -10.67
CA GLN A 198 -12.76 12.05 -11.99
C GLN A 198 -11.59 11.61 -12.87
N TYR A 199 -11.84 11.38 -14.16
CA TYR A 199 -10.79 11.14 -15.15
C TYR A 199 -11.11 11.84 -16.47
N GLU A 200 -10.06 12.13 -17.23
CA GLU A 200 -10.18 12.42 -18.66
C GLU A 200 -10.23 11.11 -19.43
N VAL A 201 -11.22 10.98 -20.32
CA VAL A 201 -11.46 9.78 -21.11
C VAL A 201 -11.78 10.12 -22.57
N VAL A 202 -11.66 9.13 -23.44
CA VAL A 202 -12.10 9.21 -24.84
C VAL A 202 -13.50 8.58 -24.97
N ASN A 203 -14.47 9.38 -25.41
CA ASN A 203 -15.83 8.91 -25.65
C ASN A 203 -15.94 8.09 -26.96
N ASP A 204 -17.13 7.55 -27.25
CA ASP A 204 -17.36 6.74 -28.46
C ASP A 204 -17.16 7.51 -29.78
N GLY A 205 -17.26 8.84 -29.74
CA GLY A 205 -16.97 9.73 -30.87
C GLY A 205 -15.48 10.02 -31.07
N GLY A 206 -14.61 9.55 -30.18
CA GLY A 206 -13.17 9.83 -30.21
C GLY A 206 -12.78 11.18 -29.58
N GLU A 207 -13.70 11.85 -28.90
CA GLU A 207 -13.44 13.15 -28.26
C GLU A 207 -12.98 12.96 -26.81
N ARG A 208 -12.03 13.78 -26.37
CA ARG A 208 -11.61 13.84 -24.97
C ARG A 208 -12.66 14.57 -24.14
N VAL A 209 -13.14 13.90 -23.10
CA VAL A 209 -14.13 14.42 -22.16
C VAL A 209 -13.69 14.15 -20.74
N THR A 210 -14.02 15.07 -19.83
CA THR A 210 -13.82 14.87 -18.39
C THR A 210 -15.10 14.27 -17.81
N THR A 211 -14.98 13.20 -17.04
CA THR A 211 -16.12 12.57 -16.37
C THR A 211 -16.61 13.39 -15.17
N ASP A 212 -17.71 12.98 -14.54
CA ASP A 212 -18.13 13.58 -13.27
C ASP A 212 -17.13 13.28 -12.14
N PRO A 213 -17.02 14.13 -11.10
CA PRO A 213 -16.08 13.93 -9.99
C PRO A 213 -16.15 12.56 -9.30
N GLU A 214 -17.34 11.93 -9.28
CA GLU A 214 -17.57 10.60 -8.73
C GLU A 214 -17.96 9.56 -9.80
N GLY A 215 -17.81 9.94 -11.08
CA GLY A 215 -18.30 9.20 -12.24
C GLY A 215 -17.53 7.92 -12.57
N CYS A 216 -16.35 7.73 -11.98
CA CYS A 216 -15.53 6.55 -12.20
C CYS A 216 -15.21 5.81 -10.90
N ARG A 217 -15.14 4.48 -11.00
CA ARG A 217 -14.79 3.54 -9.94
C ARG A 217 -13.37 3.02 -10.18
N LYS A 218 -12.46 3.33 -9.27
CA LYS A 218 -11.12 2.76 -9.18
C LYS A 218 -11.09 1.70 -8.08
N PHE A 219 -10.51 0.54 -8.38
CA PHE A 219 -10.39 -0.57 -7.43
C PHE A 219 -9.00 -0.62 -6.82
N GLU A 220 -8.91 -0.48 -5.50
CA GLU A 220 -7.66 -0.46 -4.76
C GLU A 220 -7.69 -1.45 -3.59
N ARG A 221 -6.56 -2.10 -3.30
CA ARG A 221 -6.34 -2.91 -2.10
C ARG A 221 -5.46 -2.12 -1.14
N PHE A 222 -5.67 -2.30 0.15
CA PHE A 222 -4.85 -1.63 1.17
C PHE A 222 -4.04 -2.64 1.99
N VAL A 223 -2.72 -2.42 2.07
CA VAL A 223 -1.78 -3.32 2.77
C VAL A 223 -2.14 -3.56 4.23
N PHE A 224 -2.77 -2.59 4.89
CA PHE A 224 -3.15 -2.72 6.29
C PHE A 224 -4.38 -3.61 6.50
N ASP A 225 -5.14 -3.95 5.45
CA ASP A 225 -6.21 -4.95 5.54
C ASP A 225 -5.65 -6.35 5.87
N ALA A 226 -4.34 -6.55 5.66
CA ALA A 226 -3.63 -7.74 6.14
C ALA A 226 -3.75 -7.96 7.66
N LEU A 227 -4.12 -6.94 8.43
CA LEU A 227 -4.33 -7.06 9.88
C LEU A 227 -5.66 -7.75 10.28
N THR A 228 -6.62 -7.86 9.35
CA THR A 228 -8.04 -8.19 9.67
C THR A 228 -8.41 -9.68 9.66
#